data_AF-A0A6A5WZ16-F1
#
_entry.id   AF-A0A6A5WZ16-F1
#
_cell.length_a   1.000
_cell.length_b   1.000
_cell.length_c   1.000
_cell.angle_alpha   90.00
_cell.angle_beta   90.00
_cell.angle_gamma   90.00
#
_symmetry.space_group_name_H-M   'P 1'
#
loop_
_entity.id
_entity.type
_entity.pdbx_description
1 polymer ?
#
loop_
_entity_poly.entity_id
_entity_poly.type
_entity_poly.pdbx_seq_one_letter_code
_entity_poly.pdbx_strand_id
1 'polypeptide(L)'
;MKILSTKLHQPTGPSSEGKMAPTVAWIVECDKQYNALDYEDLSKAVGTPYAGEGLYVHMERFHNEPCSTKPKQDIKPFGARPRTEDVKVPNTNMHAVAPPPALVNLPATPPVSFDVEAAKRKSAQLALRARNPNTINVFVPRDKFTLQLVNMVSELVVTGGLECEAALMNMPTIKKDPKYAWLYDQTHQLNHYYRWNLWRLTRQDPSPEIFDGQGEWVCPDGPPPFEFACSRQDIEGKVELQAPEPAFYGRQLPTYLSRQPPVLPHEDSYQGHDSNGGGYLNIFARMQLMNMLREYEIDCKYFDSNAKIARISVFAHSHASHGATEIADTLIENVFQPLHKIVALGTFEPPNMPATLNALRILSDVVMVSKRAGGLWNRYVDYIGPQLQQRGVFLHLRHLVREWEAMKGVNAHGFVEAVQEMLGAWDKKKAFKESLLNDYRTTFRGGK
;
A
#
# COMPACT_ATOMS: atom_id res chain seq x y z
N MET A 1 -22.92 -11.28 26.55
CA MET A 1 -23.49 -11.81 25.30
C MET A 1 -23.97 -13.24 25.55
N LYS A 2 -25.23 -13.57 25.25
CA LYS A 2 -25.75 -14.95 25.33
C LYS A 2 -26.12 -15.41 23.92
N ILE A 3 -25.43 -16.43 23.44
CA ILE A 3 -25.69 -17.03 22.12
C ILE A 3 -26.96 -17.87 22.25
N LEU A 4 -27.99 -17.56 21.45
CA LEU A 4 -29.25 -18.30 21.44
C LEU A 4 -29.15 -19.59 20.63
N SER A 5 -28.49 -19.53 19.48
CA SER A 5 -28.44 -20.63 18.52
C SER A 5 -27.28 -20.40 17.56
N THR A 6 -26.58 -21.48 17.21
CA THR A 6 -25.56 -21.49 16.16
C THR A 6 -25.98 -22.47 15.08
N LYS A 7 -26.03 -22.01 13.83
CA LYS A 7 -26.31 -22.86 12.67
C LYS A 7 -25.10 -22.86 11.75
N LEU A 8 -24.51 -24.04 11.57
CA LEU A 8 -23.47 -24.29 10.60
C LEU A 8 -24.10 -24.69 9.26
N HIS A 9 -23.99 -23.81 8.28
CA HIS A 9 -24.27 -24.14 6.90
C HIS A 9 -23.00 -24.71 6.26
N GLN A 10 -23.04 -26.02 5.99
CA GLN A 10 -22.03 -26.67 5.14
C GLN A 10 -22.18 -26.18 3.69
N PRO A 11 -21.08 -26.14 2.92
CA PRO A 11 -21.13 -25.65 1.56
C PRO A 11 -22.06 -26.54 0.73
N THR A 12 -23.09 -25.93 0.17
CA THR A 12 -23.79 -26.53 -0.97
C THR A 12 -22.76 -26.59 -2.10
N GLY A 13 -22.47 -27.78 -2.63
CA GLY A 13 -21.46 -27.98 -3.69
C GLY A 13 -21.66 -27.05 -4.90
N PRO A 14 -20.73 -27.06 -5.89
CA PRO A 14 -20.74 -26.09 -6.98
C PRO A 14 -22.12 -26.05 -7.65
N SER A 15 -22.86 -24.97 -7.42
CA SER A 15 -24.18 -24.76 -7.98
C SER A 15 -24.02 -24.59 -9.49
N SER A 16 -24.87 -25.24 -10.29
CA SER A 16 -24.93 -25.12 -11.75
C SER A 16 -25.22 -23.70 -12.30
N GLU A 17 -25.18 -22.67 -11.44
CA GLU A 17 -25.53 -21.28 -11.74
C GLU A 17 -24.40 -20.29 -11.39
N GLY A 18 -23.14 -20.74 -11.28
CA GLY A 18 -22.00 -19.84 -11.03
C GLY A 18 -21.98 -19.19 -9.64
N LYS A 19 -22.78 -19.70 -8.70
CA LYS A 19 -22.78 -19.27 -7.30
C LYS A 19 -21.64 -19.99 -6.55
N MET A 20 -20.66 -19.25 -6.04
CA MET A 20 -19.91 -19.71 -4.87
C MET A 20 -20.70 -19.32 -3.63
N ALA A 21 -21.28 -20.32 -2.95
CA ALA A 21 -21.66 -20.15 -1.55
C ALA A 21 -20.37 -19.99 -0.72
N PRO A 22 -20.40 -19.27 0.42
CA PRO A 22 -19.27 -19.29 1.34
C PRO A 22 -18.93 -20.76 1.66
N THR A 23 -17.64 -21.10 1.59
CA THR A 23 -17.15 -22.48 1.81
C THR A 23 -17.62 -23.04 3.14
N VAL A 24 -17.83 -22.17 4.14
CA VAL A 24 -18.54 -22.47 5.37
C VAL A 24 -19.27 -21.20 5.83
N ALA A 25 -20.55 -21.28 6.19
CA ALA A 25 -21.26 -20.15 6.79
C ALA A 25 -21.68 -20.49 8.23
N TRP A 26 -21.34 -19.62 9.17
CA TRP A 26 -21.79 -19.70 10.57
C TRP A 26 -22.78 -18.59 10.84
N ILE A 27 -24.03 -18.96 11.09
CA ILE A 27 -25.07 -18.02 11.52
C ILE A 27 -25.18 -18.12 13.03
N VAL A 28 -24.89 -17.02 13.72
CA VAL A 28 -24.97 -16.91 15.18
C VAL A 28 -26.17 -16.04 15.52
N GLU A 29 -27.17 -16.62 16.18
CA GLU A 29 -28.38 -15.95 16.63
C GLU A 29 -28.20 -15.50 18.09
N CYS A 30 -28.52 -14.24 18.40
CA CYS A 30 -28.25 -13.60 19.69
C CYS A 30 -29.54 -13.07 20.36
N ASP A 31 -29.58 -13.10 21.71
CA ASP A 31 -30.83 -13.02 22.51
C ASP A 31 -31.57 -11.67 22.50
N LYS A 32 -30.89 -10.52 22.45
CA LYS A 32 -31.54 -9.18 22.56
C LYS A 32 -30.74 -8.05 21.90
N GLN A 33 -31.45 -6.94 21.64
CA GLN A 33 -31.05 -5.73 20.88
C GLN A 33 -29.54 -5.51 20.76
N TYR A 34 -29.04 -5.88 19.58
CA TYR A 34 -27.66 -5.73 19.16
C TYR A 34 -27.32 -4.26 18.90
N ASN A 35 -26.33 -3.72 19.62
CA ASN A 35 -25.82 -2.38 19.38
C ASN A 35 -24.60 -2.41 18.45
N ALA A 36 -24.30 -1.31 17.74
CA ALA A 36 -23.17 -1.26 16.80
C ALA A 36 -21.80 -1.52 17.50
N LEU A 37 -21.71 -1.18 18.78
CA LEU A 37 -20.51 -1.39 19.60
C LEU A 37 -20.19 -2.88 19.83
N ASP A 38 -21.21 -3.73 19.97
CA ASP A 38 -21.01 -5.17 20.18
C ASP A 38 -20.42 -5.85 18.93
N TYR A 39 -20.69 -5.31 17.73
CA TYR A 39 -20.07 -5.79 16.48
C TYR A 39 -18.58 -5.51 16.43
N GLU A 40 -18.18 -4.29 16.80
CA GLU A 40 -16.78 -3.91 16.79
C GLU A 40 -15.97 -4.72 17.80
N ASP A 41 -16.53 -4.99 18.96
CA ASP A 41 -15.88 -5.82 19.98
C ASP A 41 -15.77 -7.28 19.53
N LEU A 42 -16.77 -7.81 18.83
CA LEU A 42 -16.73 -9.16 18.27
C LEU A 42 -15.74 -9.26 17.09
N SER A 43 -15.71 -8.25 16.22
CA SER A 43 -14.72 -8.13 15.14
C SER A 43 -13.29 -8.03 15.71
N LYS A 44 -13.09 -7.31 16.81
CA LYS A 44 -11.79 -7.25 17.52
C LYS A 44 -11.44 -8.58 18.17
N ALA A 45 -12.41 -9.27 18.77
CA ALA A 45 -12.21 -10.56 19.43
C ALA A 45 -11.88 -11.70 18.45
N VAL A 46 -12.43 -11.65 17.24
CA VAL A 46 -12.10 -12.59 16.16
C VAL A 46 -10.67 -12.40 15.65
N GLY A 47 -10.10 -11.20 15.86
CA GLY A 47 -8.70 -10.93 15.58
C GLY A 47 -8.44 -10.83 14.08
N THR A 48 -7.53 -11.65 13.56
CA THR A 48 -7.18 -11.64 12.14
C THR A 48 -8.27 -12.33 11.32
N PRO A 49 -8.88 -11.66 10.33
CA PRO A 49 -9.90 -12.27 9.49
C PRO A 49 -9.35 -13.35 8.56
N TYR A 50 -8.04 -13.62 8.54
CA TYR A 50 -7.44 -14.61 7.67
C TYR A 50 -7.51 -16.01 8.29
N ALA A 51 -8.25 -16.92 7.66
CA ALA A 51 -8.40 -18.31 8.09
C ALA A 51 -7.30 -19.24 7.52
N GLY A 52 -6.51 -18.76 6.56
CA GLY A 52 -5.48 -19.52 5.87
C GLY A 52 -5.88 -19.91 4.44
N GLU A 53 -4.89 -20.30 3.64
CA GLU A 53 -5.09 -20.78 2.25
C GLU A 53 -5.90 -19.81 1.36
N GLY A 54 -5.70 -18.49 1.54
CA GLY A 54 -6.44 -17.46 0.80
C GLY A 54 -7.85 -17.18 1.31
N LEU A 55 -8.31 -17.89 2.34
CA LEU A 55 -9.66 -17.74 2.88
C LEU A 55 -9.72 -16.65 3.95
N TYR A 56 -10.72 -15.78 3.81
CA TYR A 56 -11.04 -14.75 4.79
C TYR A 56 -12.40 -14.99 5.44
N VAL A 57 -12.46 -14.75 6.74
CA VAL A 57 -13.67 -14.73 7.55
C VAL A 57 -14.35 -13.39 7.34
N HIS A 58 -15.46 -13.42 6.62
CA HIS A 58 -16.33 -12.26 6.47
C HIS A 58 -17.48 -12.34 7.49
N MET A 59 -17.68 -11.26 8.24
CA MET A 59 -18.82 -11.11 9.14
C MET A 59 -19.81 -10.13 8.52
N GLU A 60 -21.07 -10.52 8.44
CA GLU A 60 -22.14 -9.63 7.96
C GLU A 60 -23.28 -9.62 8.98
N ARG A 61 -23.81 -8.42 9.23
CA ARG A 61 -24.97 -8.25 10.12
C ARG A 61 -26.24 -8.58 9.34
N PHE A 62 -26.77 -9.78 9.57
CA PHE A 62 -28.03 -10.20 8.97
C PHE A 62 -29.20 -9.49 9.67
N HIS A 63 -29.85 -8.54 8.98
CA HIS A 63 -31.16 -8.02 9.39
C HIS A 63 -32.23 -8.82 8.64
N ASN A 64 -33.31 -9.24 9.32
CA ASN A 64 -34.42 -10.02 8.76
C ASN A 64 -35.26 -9.28 7.69
N GLU A 65 -34.73 -8.25 7.04
CA GLU A 65 -35.33 -7.67 5.83
C GLU A 65 -34.97 -8.56 4.63
N PRO A 66 -35.84 -8.68 3.61
CA PRO A 66 -35.50 -9.40 2.39
C PRO A 66 -34.26 -8.74 1.81
N CYS A 67 -33.13 -9.44 1.96
CA CYS A 67 -31.80 -8.96 1.59
C CYS A 67 -31.89 -8.35 0.19
N SER A 68 -31.64 -7.05 0.07
CA SER A 68 -31.42 -6.41 -1.21
C SER A 68 -30.34 -7.23 -1.89
N THR A 69 -30.76 -8.05 -2.85
CA THR A 69 -29.87 -8.97 -3.55
C THR A 69 -28.80 -8.11 -4.19
N LYS A 70 -27.61 -8.05 -3.60
CA LYS A 70 -26.44 -7.49 -4.28
C LYS A 70 -26.43 -8.15 -5.67
N PRO A 71 -26.34 -7.36 -6.75
CA PRO A 71 -26.48 -7.90 -8.10
C PRO A 71 -25.51 -9.06 -8.25
N LYS A 72 -25.99 -10.19 -8.79
CA LYS A 72 -25.20 -11.40 -9.05
C LYS A 72 -23.85 -10.99 -9.64
N GLN A 73 -22.78 -11.10 -8.85
CA GLN A 73 -21.43 -10.98 -9.39
C GLN A 73 -21.19 -12.28 -10.15
N ASP A 74 -21.30 -12.20 -11.48
CA ASP A 74 -20.87 -13.25 -12.39
C ASP A 74 -19.34 -13.32 -12.27
N ILE A 75 -18.83 -14.21 -11.40
CA ILE A 75 -17.40 -14.36 -11.13
C ILE A 75 -16.79 -15.00 -12.37
N LYS A 76 -16.16 -14.15 -13.18
CA LYS A 76 -15.37 -14.54 -14.33
C LYS A 76 -13.98 -14.99 -13.88
N PRO A 77 -13.27 -15.81 -14.69
CA PRO A 77 -11.92 -16.22 -14.36
C PRO A 77 -11.03 -15.00 -14.07
N PHE A 78 -10.16 -15.13 -13.06
CA PHE A 78 -9.30 -14.04 -12.56
C PHE A 78 -10.06 -12.72 -12.26
N GLY A 79 -11.35 -12.80 -11.92
CA GLY A 79 -12.17 -11.62 -11.64
C GLY A 79 -12.36 -10.70 -12.87
N ALA A 80 -12.22 -11.23 -14.09
CA ALA A 80 -12.25 -10.42 -15.31
C ALA A 80 -13.53 -9.58 -15.42
N ARG A 81 -13.37 -8.28 -15.67
CA ARG A 81 -14.50 -7.34 -15.81
C ARG A 81 -14.71 -7.00 -17.28
N PRO A 82 -15.96 -6.78 -17.75
CA PRO A 82 -16.17 -6.34 -19.12
C PRO A 82 -15.40 -5.03 -19.35
N ARG A 83 -14.65 -4.94 -20.45
CA ARG A 83 -13.90 -3.73 -20.81
C ARG A 83 -14.83 -2.52 -20.80
N THR A 84 -14.70 -1.68 -19.78
CA THR A 84 -15.23 -0.32 -19.82
C THR A 84 -14.30 0.44 -20.74
N GLU A 85 -14.78 0.83 -21.91
CA GLU A 85 -14.04 1.77 -22.74
C GLU A 85 -13.73 3.00 -21.88
N ASP A 86 -12.45 3.23 -21.58
CA ASP A 86 -11.97 4.53 -21.11
C ASP A 86 -12.19 5.52 -22.25
N VAL A 87 -13.44 5.95 -22.42
CA VAL A 87 -13.72 7.14 -23.19
C VAL A 87 -13.05 8.24 -22.40
N LYS A 88 -11.86 8.65 -22.84
CA LYS A 88 -11.35 10.00 -22.62
C LYS A 88 -12.37 10.94 -23.26
N VAL A 89 -13.49 11.17 -22.58
CA VAL A 89 -14.45 12.19 -22.97
C VAL A 89 -13.67 13.49 -22.78
N PRO A 90 -13.44 14.28 -23.85
CA PRO A 90 -12.91 15.62 -23.68
C PRO A 90 -13.89 16.34 -22.76
N ASN A 91 -13.34 16.87 -21.67
CA ASN A 91 -14.01 17.64 -20.64
C ASN A 91 -15.10 18.55 -21.23
N THR A 92 -16.35 18.10 -21.20
CA THR A 92 -17.51 18.96 -21.44
C THR A 92 -18.54 18.59 -20.40
N ASN A 93 -18.76 19.54 -19.49
CA ASN A 93 -19.86 19.53 -18.56
C ASN A 93 -21.18 19.34 -19.35
N MET A 94 -21.80 18.18 -19.24
CA MET A 94 -23.25 18.08 -19.44
C MET A 94 -23.84 17.33 -18.26
N HIS A 95 -24.50 18.11 -17.42
CA HIS A 95 -25.55 17.63 -16.54
C HIS A 95 -26.48 16.71 -17.33
N ALA A 96 -26.85 15.58 -16.71
CA ALA A 96 -27.94 14.74 -17.17
C ALA A 96 -29.20 15.61 -17.29
N VAL A 97 -29.54 16.01 -18.50
CA VAL A 97 -30.83 16.63 -18.80
C VAL A 97 -31.82 15.49 -18.97
N ALA A 98 -32.75 15.39 -18.02
CA ALA A 98 -33.93 14.54 -18.16
C ALA A 98 -34.65 14.88 -19.48
N PRO A 99 -35.22 13.90 -20.20
CA PRO A 99 -35.94 14.19 -21.42
C PRO A 99 -37.15 15.10 -21.10
N PRO A 100 -37.42 16.15 -21.90
CA PRO A 100 -38.44 17.13 -21.58
C PRO A 100 -39.85 16.53 -21.67
N PRO A 101 -40.78 16.95 -20.79
CA PRO A 101 -42.15 16.49 -20.82
C PRO A 101 -42.97 17.26 -21.87
N ALA A 102 -43.92 16.52 -22.47
CA ALA A 102 -45.05 16.96 -23.29
C ALA A 102 -44.79 17.25 -24.78
N LEU A 103 -45.43 16.45 -25.64
CA LEU A 103 -46.55 16.94 -26.46
C LEU A 103 -47.57 15.81 -26.68
N VAL A 104 -48.81 16.16 -26.39
CA VAL A 104 -50.04 15.34 -26.38
C VAL A 104 -50.69 15.38 -27.78
N ASN A 105 -51.40 14.29 -28.11
CA ASN A 105 -52.33 14.04 -29.22
C ASN A 105 -51.78 13.34 -30.46
N LEU A 106 -52.08 12.04 -30.59
CA LEU A 106 -52.68 11.39 -31.78
C LEU A 106 -53.18 9.97 -31.41
N PRO A 107 -54.23 9.43 -32.06
CA PRO A 107 -55.11 8.41 -31.50
C PRO A 107 -54.55 6.98 -31.59
N ALA A 108 -55.06 6.16 -30.67
CA ALA A 108 -54.73 4.77 -30.45
C ALA A 108 -54.87 3.88 -31.70
N THR A 109 -53.76 3.25 -32.10
CA THR A 109 -53.76 1.97 -32.79
C THR A 109 -52.87 1.01 -31.98
N PRO A 110 -53.30 -0.25 -31.73
CA PRO A 110 -52.46 -1.20 -31.04
C PRO A 110 -51.63 -1.98 -32.07
N PRO A 111 -50.27 -1.96 -32.02
CA PRO A 111 -49.51 -3.00 -32.68
C PRO A 111 -49.25 -4.12 -31.66
N VAL A 112 -49.99 -5.21 -31.87
CA VAL A 112 -49.53 -6.58 -31.68
C VAL A 112 -48.04 -6.72 -32.05
N SER A 113 -47.18 -7.01 -31.06
CA SER A 113 -45.96 -7.85 -31.14
C SER A 113 -44.96 -7.55 -30.00
N PHE A 114 -45.31 -7.93 -28.78
CA PHE A 114 -44.34 -8.10 -27.69
C PHE A 114 -43.53 -9.38 -27.91
N ASP A 115 -42.53 -9.35 -28.79
CA ASP A 115 -41.41 -10.31 -28.71
C ASP A 115 -40.18 -9.91 -29.52
N VAL A 116 -40.35 -9.09 -30.57
CA VAL A 116 -39.24 -8.71 -31.45
C VAL A 116 -38.28 -7.69 -30.80
N GLU A 117 -38.81 -6.77 -29.97
CA GLU A 117 -37.95 -5.81 -29.25
C GLU A 117 -37.17 -6.44 -28.10
N ALA A 118 -37.74 -7.42 -27.39
CA ALA A 118 -37.05 -8.14 -26.33
C ALA A 118 -35.93 -9.03 -26.92
N ALA A 119 -36.20 -9.67 -28.06
CA ALA A 119 -35.20 -10.42 -28.82
C ALA A 119 -34.10 -9.51 -29.39
N LYS A 120 -34.44 -8.33 -29.92
CA LYS A 120 -33.46 -7.31 -30.38
C LYS A 120 -32.62 -6.73 -29.24
N ARG A 121 -33.19 -6.52 -28.05
CA ARG A 121 -32.44 -6.08 -26.87
C ARG A 121 -31.49 -7.17 -26.40
N LYS A 122 -31.93 -8.44 -26.35
CA LYS A 122 -31.06 -9.58 -26.01
C LYS A 122 -29.94 -9.77 -27.05
N SER A 123 -30.23 -9.66 -28.34
CA SER A 123 -29.22 -9.80 -29.40
C SER A 123 -28.27 -8.59 -29.49
N ALA A 124 -28.75 -7.37 -29.24
CA ALA A 124 -27.89 -6.19 -29.12
C ALA A 124 -27.00 -6.26 -27.87
N GLN A 125 -27.51 -6.78 -26.75
CA GLN A 125 -26.74 -6.99 -25.52
C GLN A 125 -25.74 -8.15 -25.67
N LEU A 126 -26.06 -9.18 -26.46
CA LEU A 126 -25.14 -10.24 -26.86
C LEU A 126 -24.05 -9.71 -27.82
N ALA A 127 -24.41 -8.84 -28.76
CA ALA A 127 -23.48 -8.19 -29.68
C ALA A 127 -22.55 -7.19 -28.97
N LEU A 128 -23.04 -6.49 -27.93
CA LEU A 128 -22.22 -5.65 -27.05
C LEU A 128 -21.28 -6.49 -26.17
N ARG A 129 -21.72 -7.67 -25.69
CA ARG A 129 -20.84 -8.64 -24.99
C ARG A 129 -19.78 -9.25 -25.90
N ALA A 130 -20.09 -9.47 -27.18
CA ALA A 130 -19.12 -9.90 -28.18
C ALA A 130 -18.12 -8.78 -28.56
N ARG A 131 -18.46 -7.51 -28.29
CA ARG A 131 -17.64 -6.34 -28.62
C ARG A 131 -16.76 -5.86 -27.46
N ASN A 132 -17.13 -6.15 -26.21
CA ASN A 132 -16.35 -5.78 -25.03
C ASN A 132 -15.71 -7.04 -24.43
N PRO A 133 -14.46 -7.38 -24.81
CA PRO A 133 -13.77 -8.52 -24.21
C PRO A 133 -13.70 -8.34 -22.68
N ASN A 134 -13.72 -9.44 -21.95
CA ASN A 134 -13.44 -9.38 -20.52
C ASN A 134 -11.97 -9.03 -20.35
N THR A 135 -11.69 -8.00 -19.54
CA THR A 135 -10.34 -7.51 -19.26
C THR A 135 -9.95 -7.77 -17.81
N ILE A 136 -8.70 -8.17 -17.60
CA ILE A 136 -8.07 -8.33 -16.29
C ILE A 136 -7.03 -7.22 -16.16
N ASN A 137 -7.26 -6.30 -15.23
CA ASN A 137 -6.33 -5.20 -15.00
C ASN A 137 -5.23 -5.66 -14.05
N VAL A 138 -3.98 -5.45 -14.45
CA VAL A 138 -2.81 -5.78 -13.63
C VAL A 138 -2.23 -4.50 -13.06
N PHE A 139 -2.08 -4.46 -11.74
CA PHE A 139 -1.50 -3.32 -11.04
C PHE A 139 -0.18 -3.70 -10.37
N VAL A 140 0.84 -2.87 -10.57
CA VAL A 140 2.13 -3.05 -9.89
C VAL A 140 1.96 -2.75 -8.39
N PRO A 141 2.40 -3.64 -7.49
CA PRO A 141 2.38 -3.39 -6.06
C PRO A 141 3.16 -2.10 -5.72
N ARG A 142 2.54 -1.24 -4.90
CA ARG A 142 3.14 0.04 -4.49
C ARG A 142 4.02 -0.06 -3.26
N ASP A 143 3.79 -1.06 -2.43
CA ASP A 143 4.60 -1.34 -1.25
C ASP A 143 5.88 -2.09 -1.63
N LYS A 144 7.01 -1.67 -1.08
CA LYS A 144 8.33 -2.25 -1.34
C LYS A 144 8.38 -3.71 -0.93
N PHE A 145 7.88 -4.03 0.26
CA PHE A 145 7.96 -5.39 0.80
C PHE A 145 7.09 -6.35 0.00
N THR A 146 5.89 -5.91 -0.37
CA THR A 146 4.97 -6.68 -1.21
C THR A 146 5.54 -6.89 -2.61
N LEU A 147 6.11 -5.85 -3.23
CA LEU A 147 6.75 -5.98 -4.55
C LEU A 147 7.94 -6.95 -4.50
N GLN A 148 8.81 -6.82 -3.49
CA GLN A 148 9.93 -7.72 -3.27
C GLN A 148 9.46 -9.16 -3.05
N LEU A 149 8.41 -9.35 -2.25
CA LEU A 149 7.85 -10.66 -1.97
C LEU A 149 7.36 -11.33 -3.27
N VAL A 150 6.56 -10.63 -4.07
CA VAL A 150 6.04 -11.20 -5.32
C VAL A 150 7.17 -11.49 -6.29
N ASN A 151 8.14 -10.58 -6.46
CA ASN A 151 9.27 -10.79 -7.35
C ASN A 151 10.16 -11.96 -6.89
N MET A 152 10.40 -12.12 -5.59
CA MET A 152 11.15 -13.25 -5.03
C MET A 152 10.45 -14.58 -5.29
N VAL A 153 9.12 -14.64 -5.12
CA VAL A 153 8.35 -15.85 -5.44
C VAL A 153 8.35 -16.12 -6.95
N SER A 154 8.24 -15.09 -7.78
CA SER A 154 8.36 -15.23 -9.23
C SER A 154 9.72 -15.80 -9.64
N GLU A 155 10.83 -15.28 -9.11
CA GLU A 155 12.18 -15.77 -9.38
C GLU A 155 12.36 -17.24 -8.94
N LEU A 156 11.85 -17.59 -7.75
CA LEU A 156 11.89 -18.95 -7.24
C LEU A 156 11.17 -19.92 -8.18
N VAL A 157 10.00 -19.54 -8.70
CA VAL A 157 9.19 -20.39 -9.59
C VAL A 157 9.75 -20.44 -11.00
N VAL A 158 10.32 -19.35 -11.51
CA VAL A 158 11.02 -19.35 -12.81
C VAL A 158 12.25 -20.26 -12.77
N THR A 159 13.00 -20.24 -11.66
CA THR A 159 14.21 -21.05 -11.49
C THR A 159 13.92 -22.51 -11.15
N GLY A 160 12.94 -22.75 -10.27
CA GLY A 160 12.62 -24.07 -9.72
C GLY A 160 11.43 -24.78 -10.36
N GLY A 161 10.68 -24.11 -11.23
CA GLY A 161 9.49 -24.65 -11.89
C GLY A 161 8.24 -24.68 -11.01
N LEU A 162 7.18 -25.29 -11.55
CA LEU A 162 5.85 -25.36 -10.91
C LEU A 162 5.86 -26.15 -9.59
N GLU A 163 6.79 -27.10 -9.44
CA GLU A 163 6.92 -27.87 -8.20
C GLU A 163 7.33 -27.00 -7.02
N CYS A 164 8.10 -25.93 -7.26
CA CYS A 164 8.42 -24.95 -6.23
C CYS A 164 7.20 -24.13 -5.81
N GLU A 165 6.32 -23.76 -6.73
CA GLU A 165 5.05 -23.10 -6.40
C GLU A 165 4.17 -24.00 -5.53
N ALA A 166 4.01 -25.27 -5.94
CA ALA A 166 3.24 -26.26 -5.19
C ALA A 166 3.84 -26.56 -3.81
N ALA A 167 5.17 -26.67 -3.72
CA ALA A 167 5.86 -26.87 -2.44
C ALA A 167 5.67 -25.67 -1.52
N LEU A 168 5.78 -24.44 -2.05
CA LEU A 168 5.55 -23.20 -1.30
C LEU A 168 4.12 -23.14 -0.77
N MET A 169 3.12 -23.43 -1.60
CA MET A 169 1.71 -23.49 -1.21
C MET A 169 1.41 -24.61 -0.21
N ASN A 170 2.24 -25.65 -0.13
CA ASN A 170 2.08 -26.72 0.84
C ASN A 170 2.72 -26.42 2.21
N MET A 171 3.55 -25.39 2.33
CA MET A 171 4.20 -25.06 3.60
C MET A 171 3.19 -24.55 4.64
N PRO A 172 3.11 -25.15 5.85
CA PRO A 172 2.16 -24.75 6.89
C PRO A 172 2.32 -23.30 7.35
N THR A 173 3.54 -22.77 7.35
CA THR A 173 3.85 -21.39 7.69
C THR A 173 3.25 -20.41 6.68
N ILE A 174 3.33 -20.74 5.40
CA ILE A 174 2.84 -19.93 4.28
C ILE A 174 1.31 -19.96 4.22
N LYS A 175 0.72 -21.15 4.41
CA LYS A 175 -0.74 -21.31 4.46
C LYS A 175 -1.40 -20.38 5.47
N LYS A 176 -0.79 -20.21 6.64
CA LYS A 176 -1.34 -19.41 7.75
C LYS A 176 -0.98 -17.92 7.69
N ASP A 177 -0.01 -17.53 6.87
CA ASP A 177 0.47 -16.15 6.82
C ASP A 177 -0.33 -15.35 5.75
N PRO A 178 -1.03 -14.27 6.16
CA PRO A 178 -1.88 -13.49 5.25
C PRO A 178 -1.11 -12.84 4.09
N LYS A 179 0.19 -12.59 4.22
CA LYS A 179 0.99 -11.97 3.15
C LYS A 179 1.11 -12.86 1.90
N TYR A 180 0.83 -14.15 2.03
CA TYR A 180 0.82 -15.13 0.93
C TYR A 180 -0.58 -15.53 0.48
N ALA A 181 -1.64 -14.90 1.01
CA ALA A 181 -3.03 -15.23 0.65
C ALA A 181 -3.27 -15.21 -0.86
N TRP A 182 -2.63 -14.27 -1.56
CA TRP A 182 -2.71 -14.11 -3.01
C TRP A 182 -2.19 -15.30 -3.81
N LEU A 183 -1.42 -16.23 -3.23
CA LEU A 183 -1.02 -17.46 -3.93
C LEU A 183 -2.21 -18.40 -4.17
N TYR A 184 -3.19 -18.37 -3.27
CA TYR A 184 -4.35 -19.27 -3.30
C TYR A 184 -5.57 -18.62 -3.96
N ASP A 185 -5.67 -17.30 -3.89
CA ASP A 185 -6.76 -16.53 -4.52
C ASP A 185 -6.36 -16.00 -5.90
N GLN A 186 -6.99 -16.54 -6.94
CA GLN A 186 -6.76 -16.14 -8.33
C GLN A 186 -7.37 -14.80 -8.70
N THR A 187 -8.34 -14.30 -7.93
CA THR A 187 -8.99 -13.00 -8.16
C THR A 187 -8.22 -11.86 -7.50
N HIS A 188 -7.21 -12.20 -6.68
CA HIS A 188 -6.41 -11.24 -5.95
C HIS A 188 -5.49 -10.46 -6.89
N GLN A 189 -5.41 -9.14 -6.72
CA GLN A 189 -4.60 -8.27 -7.58
C GLN A 189 -3.10 -8.62 -7.59
N LEU A 190 -2.55 -9.00 -6.44
CA LEU A 190 -1.19 -9.52 -6.35
C LEU A 190 -0.99 -10.82 -7.15
N ASN A 191 -2.01 -11.68 -7.24
CA ASN A 191 -1.97 -12.86 -8.11
C ASN A 191 -1.90 -12.44 -9.58
N HIS A 192 -2.70 -11.45 -9.97
CA HIS A 192 -2.65 -10.92 -11.34
C HIS A 192 -1.23 -10.41 -11.68
N TYR A 193 -0.64 -9.58 -10.81
CA TYR A 193 0.73 -9.12 -11.01
C TYR A 193 1.75 -10.26 -11.04
N TYR A 194 1.62 -11.25 -10.14
CA TYR A 194 2.47 -12.44 -10.11
C TYR A 194 2.42 -13.25 -11.41
N ARG A 195 1.21 -13.57 -11.91
CA ARG A 195 1.00 -14.35 -13.14
C ARG A 195 1.50 -13.59 -14.36
N TRP A 196 1.23 -12.28 -14.42
CA TRP A 196 1.79 -11.41 -15.46
C TRP A 196 3.32 -11.39 -15.43
N ASN A 197 3.92 -11.27 -14.24
CA ASN A 197 5.37 -11.26 -14.09
C ASN A 197 6.00 -12.58 -14.56
N LEU A 198 5.44 -13.73 -14.15
CA LEU A 198 5.87 -15.05 -14.62
C LEU A 198 5.78 -15.17 -16.14
N TRP A 199 4.65 -14.77 -16.72
CA TRP A 199 4.44 -14.81 -18.16
C TRP A 199 5.48 -13.98 -18.90
N ARG A 200 5.74 -12.74 -18.44
CA ARG A 200 6.73 -11.83 -19.02
C ARG A 200 8.17 -12.35 -18.90
N LEU A 201 8.51 -13.01 -17.78
CA LEU A 201 9.84 -13.57 -17.56
C LEU A 201 10.10 -14.84 -18.39
N THR A 202 9.05 -15.59 -18.73
CA THR A 202 9.15 -16.88 -19.42
C THR A 202 8.83 -16.81 -20.92
N ARG A 203 7.99 -15.86 -21.35
CA ARG A 203 7.55 -15.68 -22.74
C ARG A 203 7.94 -14.28 -23.23
N GLN A 204 8.45 -14.21 -24.45
CA GLN A 204 8.80 -12.96 -25.15
C GLN A 204 7.70 -12.49 -26.12
N ASP A 205 6.53 -13.15 -26.08
CA ASP A 205 5.42 -12.88 -27.00
C ASP A 205 4.63 -11.64 -26.54
N PRO A 206 4.28 -10.68 -27.41
CA PRO A 206 3.44 -9.53 -27.06
C PRO A 206 1.94 -9.85 -26.87
N SER A 207 1.51 -11.11 -26.91
CA SER A 207 0.08 -11.47 -26.75
C SER A 207 -0.53 -10.86 -25.48
N PRO A 208 -1.68 -10.15 -25.58
CA PRO A 208 -2.38 -9.61 -24.42
C PRO A 208 -3.16 -10.69 -23.66
N GLU A 209 -3.23 -11.91 -24.17
CA GLU A 209 -3.87 -13.05 -23.50
C GLU A 209 -2.80 -13.96 -22.89
N ILE A 210 -2.75 -13.99 -21.55
CA ILE A 210 -1.82 -14.85 -20.79
C ILE A 210 -2.32 -16.31 -20.76
N PHE A 211 -3.63 -16.48 -20.63
CA PHE A 211 -4.30 -17.78 -20.56
C PHE A 211 -5.43 -17.85 -21.59
N ASP A 212 -5.37 -18.84 -22.47
CA ASP A 212 -6.29 -18.99 -23.59
C ASP A 212 -7.76 -19.03 -23.14
N GLY A 213 -8.58 -18.15 -23.70
CA GLY A 213 -10.03 -18.04 -23.45
C GLY A 213 -10.41 -17.43 -22.10
N GLN A 214 -9.45 -16.89 -21.32
CA GLN A 214 -9.70 -16.36 -19.98
C GLN A 214 -9.82 -14.82 -19.95
N GLY A 215 -9.62 -14.14 -21.08
CA GLY A 215 -9.77 -12.69 -21.21
C GLY A 215 -8.46 -11.96 -21.44
N GLU A 216 -8.58 -10.69 -21.82
CA GLU A 216 -7.46 -9.82 -22.20
C GLU A 216 -6.82 -9.19 -20.96
N TRP A 217 -5.52 -9.34 -20.79
CA TRP A 217 -4.78 -8.78 -19.67
C TRP A 217 -4.30 -7.37 -20.00
N VAL A 218 -4.85 -6.37 -19.29
CA VAL A 218 -4.40 -4.98 -19.37
C VAL A 218 -3.19 -4.85 -18.46
N CYS A 219 -2.03 -5.05 -19.06
CA CYS A 219 -0.74 -5.04 -18.39
C CYS A 219 -0.24 -3.60 -18.15
N PRO A 220 0.62 -3.36 -17.15
CA PRO A 220 1.30 -2.07 -17.00
C PRO A 220 2.12 -1.71 -18.24
N ASP A 221 2.31 -0.41 -18.49
CA ASP A 221 3.10 0.17 -19.60
C ASP A 221 4.62 -0.10 -19.48
N GLY A 222 5.03 -1.35 -19.24
CA GLY A 222 6.41 -1.81 -19.12
C GLY A 222 6.79 -2.37 -17.74
N PRO A 223 7.96 -3.01 -17.63
CA PRO A 223 8.47 -3.53 -16.37
C PRO A 223 8.77 -2.41 -15.36
N PRO A 224 8.79 -2.70 -14.05
CA PRO A 224 9.33 -1.78 -13.06
C PRO A 224 10.71 -1.26 -13.49
N PRO A 225 10.98 0.05 -13.33
CA PRO A 225 12.27 0.61 -13.72
C PRO A 225 13.40 -0.05 -12.91
N PHE A 226 14.48 -0.39 -13.60
CA PHE A 226 15.70 -0.98 -13.02
C PHE A 226 15.51 -2.33 -12.31
N GLU A 227 14.49 -3.10 -12.68
CA GLU A 227 14.20 -4.41 -12.08
C GLU A 227 15.41 -5.36 -12.00
N PHE A 228 16.28 -5.35 -13.02
CA PHE A 228 17.47 -6.20 -13.10
C PHE A 228 18.79 -5.44 -12.83
N ALA A 229 18.73 -4.22 -12.27
CA ALA A 229 19.94 -3.48 -11.97
C ALA A 229 20.59 -4.04 -10.69
N CYS A 230 21.75 -4.68 -10.84
CA CYS A 230 22.50 -5.29 -9.73
C CYS A 230 23.74 -4.48 -9.37
N SER A 231 24.18 -3.60 -10.25
CA SER A 231 25.38 -2.79 -10.10
C SER A 231 25.14 -1.34 -10.51
N ARG A 232 26.01 -0.44 -10.06
CA ARG A 232 25.99 0.97 -10.46
C ARG A 232 26.12 1.14 -11.98
N GLN A 233 26.88 0.26 -12.64
CA GLN A 233 27.09 0.28 -14.09
C GLN A 233 25.81 -0.02 -14.87
N ASP A 234 24.91 -0.84 -14.32
CA ASP A 234 23.61 -1.17 -14.96
C ASP A 234 22.66 0.04 -15.03
N ILE A 235 22.98 1.07 -14.24
CA ILE A 235 22.22 2.30 -14.05
C ILE A 235 22.88 3.47 -14.80
N GLU A 236 24.22 3.54 -14.77
CA GLU A 236 25.01 4.56 -15.46
C GLU A 236 24.78 4.49 -16.98
N GLY A 237 24.36 5.60 -17.60
CA GLY A 237 23.95 5.67 -19.01
C GLY A 237 22.44 5.70 -19.25
N LYS A 238 21.62 5.21 -18.31
CA LYS A 238 20.15 5.40 -18.32
C LYS A 238 19.71 6.64 -17.53
N VAL A 239 20.66 7.30 -16.86
CA VAL A 239 20.51 8.51 -16.03
C VAL A 239 19.97 9.69 -16.83
N GLU A 240 20.49 9.93 -18.04
CA GLU A 240 20.10 11.08 -18.88
C GLU A 240 18.65 10.99 -19.38
N LEU A 241 18.11 9.77 -19.45
CA LEU A 241 16.71 9.54 -19.80
C LEU A 241 15.78 9.63 -18.59
N GLN A 242 16.26 9.74 -17.34
CA GLN A 242 15.40 9.57 -16.17
C GLN A 242 15.66 10.51 -14.98
N ALA A 243 16.63 11.43 -15.05
CA ALA A 243 16.81 12.42 -14.01
C ALA A 243 15.72 13.51 -14.12
N PRO A 244 14.84 13.69 -13.12
CA PRO A 244 14.19 14.97 -12.97
C PRO A 244 15.27 16.00 -12.65
N GLU A 245 15.43 16.99 -13.50
CA GLU A 245 15.86 18.31 -13.04
C GLU A 245 15.11 18.62 -11.73
N PRO A 246 15.79 19.04 -10.66
CA PRO A 246 15.14 19.31 -9.38
C PRO A 246 14.04 20.33 -9.65
N ALA A 247 12.79 19.90 -9.55
CA ALA A 247 11.60 20.70 -9.85
C ALA A 247 11.41 21.77 -8.77
N PHE A 248 12.33 22.72 -8.69
CA PHE A 248 12.06 24.04 -8.19
C PHE A 248 11.38 24.80 -9.34
N TYR A 249 10.13 25.21 -9.12
CA TYR A 249 9.24 25.89 -10.07
C TYR A 249 8.60 25.00 -11.15
N GLY A 250 7.47 24.37 -10.81
CA GLY A 250 6.29 24.26 -11.70
C GLY A 250 6.41 23.50 -13.02
N ARG A 251 7.53 22.85 -13.34
CA ARG A 251 7.66 22.03 -14.55
C ARG A 251 7.25 20.59 -14.25
N GLN A 252 6.27 20.09 -15.01
CA GLN A 252 5.84 18.70 -14.97
C GLN A 252 7.04 17.78 -15.29
N LEU A 253 7.29 16.83 -14.39
CA LEU A 253 8.20 15.71 -14.61
C LEU A 253 7.83 14.97 -15.91
N PRO A 254 8.82 14.40 -16.64
CA PRO A 254 8.56 13.50 -17.77
C PRO A 254 7.54 12.42 -17.40
N THR A 255 6.59 12.18 -18.31
CA THR A 255 5.35 11.43 -18.04
C THR A 255 5.57 10.00 -17.52
N TYR A 256 6.70 9.34 -17.77
CA TYR A 256 7.01 7.98 -17.27
C TYR A 256 7.60 7.96 -15.85
N LEU A 257 8.20 9.07 -15.37
CA LEU A 257 8.62 9.21 -13.96
C LEU A 257 7.50 9.75 -13.08
N SER A 258 6.53 10.44 -13.70
CA SER A 258 5.37 11.05 -13.04
C SER A 258 4.09 10.20 -13.14
N ARG A 259 4.08 9.15 -13.97
CA ARG A 259 2.95 8.22 -14.06
C ARG A 259 2.92 7.38 -12.81
N GLN A 260 2.13 7.85 -11.85
CA GLN A 260 1.59 6.99 -10.82
C GLN A 260 0.99 5.76 -11.52
N PRO A 261 1.33 4.52 -11.09
CA PRO A 261 0.54 3.36 -11.48
C PRO A 261 -0.92 3.71 -11.18
N PRO A 262 -1.89 3.37 -12.02
CA PRO A 262 -3.28 3.71 -11.78
C PRO A 262 -3.69 3.26 -10.36
N VAL A 263 -4.47 4.10 -9.67
CA VAL A 263 -4.93 3.79 -8.31
C VAL A 263 -5.83 2.56 -8.41
N LEU A 264 -5.48 1.51 -7.65
CA LEU A 264 -6.30 0.32 -7.52
C LEU A 264 -7.72 0.73 -7.07
N PRO A 265 -8.78 0.31 -7.78
CA PRO A 265 -10.16 0.53 -7.34
C PRO A 265 -10.36 0.01 -5.91
N HIS A 266 -11.24 0.64 -5.14
CA HIS A 266 -11.48 0.24 -3.75
C HIS A 266 -11.90 -1.23 -3.62
N GLU A 267 -12.64 -1.75 -4.60
CA GLU A 267 -13.07 -3.15 -4.68
C GLU A 267 -11.90 -4.14 -4.88
N ASP A 268 -10.78 -3.65 -5.39
CA ASP A 268 -9.57 -4.42 -5.69
C ASP A 268 -8.46 -4.18 -4.65
N SER A 269 -8.77 -3.47 -3.57
CA SER A 269 -7.85 -3.21 -2.48
C SER A 269 -7.67 -4.46 -1.62
N TYR A 270 -6.43 -4.77 -1.27
CA TYR A 270 -6.08 -5.92 -0.44
C TYR A 270 -5.43 -5.49 0.88
N GLN A 271 -5.37 -6.41 1.84
CA GLN A 271 -4.74 -6.13 3.14
C GLN A 271 -3.25 -5.80 2.94
N GLY A 272 -2.82 -4.62 3.42
CA GLY A 272 -1.46 -4.10 3.20
C GLY A 272 -1.31 -3.26 1.93
N HIS A 273 -2.36 -3.08 1.14
CA HIS A 273 -2.35 -2.14 0.03
C HIS A 273 -2.28 -0.69 0.52
N ASP A 274 -1.20 0.01 0.17
CA ASP A 274 -1.11 1.44 0.40
C ASP A 274 -1.91 2.23 -0.65
N SER A 275 -3.19 2.45 -0.33
CA SER A 275 -4.09 3.30 -1.13
C SER A 275 -3.69 4.77 -1.13
N ASN A 276 -2.87 5.17 -0.17
CA ASN A 276 -2.55 6.56 0.12
C ASN A 276 -1.11 6.91 -0.23
N GLY A 277 -0.46 6.22 -1.18
CA GLY A 277 0.75 6.71 -1.84
C GLY A 277 2.02 6.79 -0.98
N GLY A 278 2.14 6.02 0.09
CA GLY A 278 3.42 5.72 0.73
C GLY A 278 4.20 4.65 -0.04
N GLY A 279 4.36 4.85 -1.36
CA GLY A 279 5.13 3.93 -2.21
C GLY A 279 6.62 3.91 -1.89
N TYR A 280 7.43 3.30 -2.75
CA TYR A 280 8.89 3.29 -2.64
C TYR A 280 9.56 4.38 -3.48
N LEU A 281 10.79 4.75 -3.12
CA LEU A 281 11.63 5.66 -3.90
C LEU A 281 12.20 4.96 -5.13
N ASN A 282 12.27 5.70 -6.24
CA ASN A 282 13.12 5.30 -7.37
C ASN A 282 14.58 5.17 -6.88
N ILE A 283 15.35 4.29 -7.52
CA ILE A 283 16.76 4.01 -7.17
C ILE A 283 17.59 5.29 -7.09
N PHE A 284 17.42 6.24 -8.01
CA PHE A 284 18.14 7.51 -7.96
C PHE A 284 17.78 8.36 -6.75
N ALA A 285 16.49 8.49 -6.45
CA ALA A 285 16.03 9.23 -5.28
C ALA A 285 16.51 8.56 -3.99
N ARG A 286 16.50 7.21 -3.94
CA ARG A 286 17.08 6.44 -2.83
C ARG A 286 18.57 6.69 -2.70
N MET A 287 19.33 6.61 -3.79
CA MET A 287 20.77 6.87 -3.79
C MET A 287 21.07 8.31 -3.36
N GLN A 288 20.28 9.28 -3.82
CA GLN A 288 20.41 10.67 -3.40
C GLN A 288 20.14 10.84 -1.91
N LEU A 289 19.09 10.21 -1.37
CA LEU A 289 18.80 10.22 0.07
C LEU A 289 19.95 9.61 0.88
N MET A 290 20.41 8.43 0.48
CA MET A 290 21.52 7.74 1.13
C MET A 290 22.80 8.57 1.09
N ASN A 291 23.08 9.22 -0.05
CA ASN A 291 24.23 10.11 -0.19
C ASN A 291 24.10 11.35 0.71
N MET A 292 22.94 12.00 0.77
CA MET A 292 22.70 13.14 1.66
C MET A 292 22.87 12.77 3.15
N LEU A 293 22.48 11.55 3.54
CA LEU A 293 22.65 11.05 4.91
C LEU A 293 24.09 10.62 5.21
N ARG A 294 24.84 10.14 4.20
CA ARG A 294 26.24 9.74 4.33
C ARG A 294 27.21 10.93 4.32
N GLU A 295 27.01 11.92 3.45
CA GLU A 295 27.77 13.19 3.41
C GLU A 295 27.57 14.06 4.66
N TYR A 296 26.72 13.59 5.58
CA TYR A 296 26.44 14.20 6.86
C TYR A 296 27.57 13.91 7.88
N GLU A 297 28.82 14.22 7.51
CA GLU A 297 29.88 14.43 8.49
C GLU A 297 29.67 15.84 9.05
N ILE A 298 29.16 15.92 10.28
CA ILE A 298 28.91 17.19 10.95
C ILE A 298 29.76 17.25 12.20
N ASP A 299 30.90 17.92 12.04
CA ASP A 299 31.41 18.74 13.12
C ASP A 299 30.33 19.74 13.52
N CYS A 300 30.03 19.82 14.81
CA CYS A 300 28.90 20.51 15.43
C CYS A 300 28.88 22.04 15.24
N LYS A 301 29.56 22.60 14.23
CA LYS A 301 29.55 24.02 13.88
C LYS A 301 28.23 24.36 13.20
N TYR A 302 27.35 24.93 14.03
CA TYR A 302 25.90 25.09 13.88
C TYR A 302 25.33 25.61 12.54
N PHE A 303 26.07 26.34 11.70
CA PHE A 303 25.48 26.97 10.51
C PHE A 303 25.30 26.00 9.33
N ASP A 304 26.34 25.25 8.97
CA ASP A 304 26.28 24.31 7.84
C ASP A 304 25.35 23.13 8.12
N SER A 305 25.19 22.79 9.40
CA SER A 305 24.32 21.69 9.82
C SER A 305 22.83 21.94 9.54
N ASN A 306 22.34 23.16 9.77
CA ASN A 306 20.94 23.49 9.55
C ASN A 306 20.59 23.51 8.05
N ALA A 307 21.51 23.99 7.20
CA ALA A 307 21.32 23.97 5.75
C ALA A 307 21.26 22.54 5.19
N LYS A 308 22.12 21.63 5.68
CA LYS A 308 22.08 20.21 5.31
C LYS A 308 20.79 19.52 5.80
N ILE A 309 20.32 19.81 7.02
CA ILE A 309 19.02 19.30 7.53
C ILE A 309 17.87 19.75 6.62
N ALA A 310 17.83 21.06 6.32
CA ALA A 310 16.78 21.64 5.50
C ALA A 310 16.73 21.01 4.10
N ARG A 311 17.89 20.67 3.51
CA ARG A 311 17.96 19.96 2.22
C ARG A 311 17.26 18.60 2.26
N ILE A 312 17.45 17.83 3.33
CA ILE A 312 16.78 16.53 3.51
C ILE A 312 15.28 16.72 3.67
N SER A 313 14.85 17.74 4.42
CA SER A 313 13.42 18.06 4.58
C SER A 313 12.77 18.51 3.28
N VAL A 314 13.46 19.31 2.46
CA VAL A 314 12.99 19.69 1.12
C VAL A 314 12.88 18.45 0.23
N PHE A 315 13.88 17.57 0.26
CA PHE A 315 13.82 16.30 -0.48
C PHE A 315 12.62 15.45 -0.04
N ALA A 316 12.41 15.28 1.26
CA ALA A 316 11.29 14.54 1.81
C ALA A 316 9.95 15.14 1.40
N HIS A 317 9.86 16.47 1.37
CA HIS A 317 8.67 17.20 0.93
C HIS A 317 8.34 16.95 -0.55
N SER A 318 9.35 16.97 -1.43
CA SER A 318 9.19 16.70 -2.86
C SER A 318 8.78 15.24 -3.15
N HIS A 319 9.05 14.32 -2.23
CA HIS A 319 8.76 12.89 -2.34
C HIS A 319 7.61 12.44 -1.40
N ALA A 320 6.83 13.36 -0.83
CA ALA A 320 5.74 13.01 0.08
C ALA A 320 4.59 12.23 -0.61
N SER A 321 4.46 12.37 -1.93
CA SER A 321 3.48 11.66 -2.75
C SER A 321 3.95 10.26 -3.17
N HIS A 322 5.25 9.99 -3.12
CA HIS A 322 5.87 8.71 -3.52
C HIS A 322 7.16 8.46 -2.72
N GLY A 323 7.21 7.43 -1.89
CA GLY A 323 8.41 7.16 -1.09
C GLY A 323 8.36 7.68 0.35
N ALA A 324 7.26 8.27 0.82
CA ALA A 324 7.19 8.85 2.16
C ALA A 324 7.45 7.83 3.28
N THR A 325 6.94 6.61 3.14
CA THR A 325 7.17 5.49 4.08
C THR A 325 8.63 5.08 4.07
N GLU A 326 9.22 4.86 2.88
CA GLU A 326 10.63 4.49 2.75
C GLU A 326 11.57 5.58 3.28
N ILE A 327 11.26 6.86 3.04
CA ILE A 327 12.03 7.98 3.61
C ILE A 327 11.93 7.94 5.12
N ALA A 328 10.71 7.83 5.67
CA ALA A 328 10.51 7.78 7.12
C ALA A 328 11.25 6.59 7.77
N ASP A 329 11.18 5.40 7.16
CA ASP A 329 11.90 4.22 7.63
C ASP A 329 13.40 4.44 7.62
N THR A 330 13.94 4.98 6.51
CA THR A 330 15.37 5.29 6.38
C THR A 330 15.82 6.31 7.43
N LEU A 331 15.00 7.32 7.72
CA LEU A 331 15.31 8.33 8.74
C LEU A 331 15.28 7.74 10.15
N ILE A 332 14.34 6.85 10.44
CA ILE A 332 14.26 6.16 11.74
C ILE A 332 15.45 5.20 11.89
N GLU A 333 15.79 4.44 10.85
CA GLU A 333 16.98 3.57 10.83
C GLU A 333 18.26 4.37 11.05
N ASN A 334 18.36 5.56 10.45
CA ASN A 334 19.49 6.46 10.65
C ASN A 334 19.62 6.97 12.10
N VAL A 335 18.56 6.92 12.92
CA VAL A 335 18.65 7.19 14.37
C VAL A 335 19.32 6.04 15.11
N PHE A 336 18.99 4.79 14.76
CA PHE A 336 19.62 3.60 15.35
C PHE A 336 21.06 3.42 14.87
N GLN A 337 21.28 3.66 13.57
CA GLN A 337 22.53 3.43 12.87
C GLN A 337 22.81 4.60 11.94
N PRO A 338 23.46 5.67 12.45
CA PRO A 338 23.78 6.85 11.65
C PRO A 338 24.64 6.48 10.43
N LEU A 339 24.09 6.69 9.23
CA LEU A 339 24.65 6.19 7.96
C LEU A 339 26.03 6.79 7.62
N HIS A 340 26.36 7.98 8.12
CA HIS A 340 27.70 8.56 7.97
C HIS A 340 28.80 7.77 8.70
N LYS A 341 28.43 6.91 9.67
CA LYS A 341 29.35 6.00 10.37
C LYS A 341 29.51 4.64 9.69
N ILE A 342 28.75 4.38 8.63
CA ILE A 342 28.93 3.17 7.84
C ILE A 342 30.14 3.37 6.93
N VAL A 343 31.29 2.88 7.39
CA VAL A 343 32.54 2.85 6.61
C VAL A 343 32.34 1.97 5.37
N ALA A 344 33.04 2.30 4.28
CA ALA A 344 32.92 1.67 2.96
C ALA A 344 33.08 0.12 2.92
N LEU A 345 33.52 -0.51 4.02
CA LEU A 345 33.71 -1.96 4.15
C LEU A 345 32.69 -2.64 5.09
N GLY A 346 31.62 -1.94 5.50
CA GLY A 346 30.60 -2.50 6.38
C GLY A 346 31.03 -2.65 7.85
N THR A 347 32.20 -2.11 8.22
CA THR A 347 32.61 -1.99 9.62
C THR A 347 31.78 -0.89 10.29
N PHE A 348 31.01 -1.28 11.30
CA PHE A 348 30.15 -0.39 12.07
C PHE A 348 30.92 0.21 13.25
N GLU A 349 31.13 1.52 13.25
CA GLU A 349 31.48 2.24 14.48
C GLU A 349 30.23 2.40 15.35
N PRO A 350 30.33 2.21 16.68
CA PRO A 350 29.20 2.45 17.56
C PRO A 350 28.71 3.90 17.42
N PRO A 351 27.39 4.14 17.49
CA PRO A 351 26.84 5.47 17.34
C PRO A 351 27.37 6.39 18.45
N ASN A 352 27.88 7.56 18.06
CA ASN A 352 28.30 8.59 19.01
C ASN A 352 27.15 9.60 19.24
N MET A 353 27.28 10.41 20.30
CA MET A 353 26.27 11.40 20.67
C MET A 353 25.92 12.38 19.53
N PRO A 354 26.90 13.06 18.89
CA PRO A 354 26.60 14.00 17.81
C PRO A 354 25.87 13.36 16.63
N ALA A 355 26.29 12.16 16.23
CA ALA A 355 25.69 11.40 15.13
C ALA A 355 24.21 11.11 15.38
N THR A 356 23.92 10.56 16.56
CA THR A 356 22.57 10.16 16.98
C THR A 356 21.66 11.38 17.13
N LEU A 357 22.16 12.46 17.74
CA LEU A 357 21.40 13.69 17.91
C LEU A 357 21.06 14.32 16.56
N ASN A 358 22.02 14.32 15.63
CA ASN A 358 21.80 14.85 14.29
C ASN A 358 20.78 14.04 13.50
N ALA A 359 20.84 12.71 13.55
CA ALA A 359 19.83 11.85 12.94
C ALA A 359 18.43 12.17 13.48
N LEU A 360 18.32 12.35 14.80
CA LEU A 360 17.08 12.72 15.45
C LEU A 360 16.59 14.13 15.05
N ARG A 361 17.51 15.09 14.89
CA ARG A 361 17.19 16.45 14.40
C ARG A 361 16.68 16.45 12.96
N ILE A 362 17.27 15.63 12.08
CA ILE A 362 16.78 15.46 10.70
C ILE A 362 15.35 14.92 10.72
N LEU A 363 15.10 13.84 11.46
CA LEU A 363 13.76 13.26 11.61
C LEU A 363 12.76 14.29 12.15
N SER A 364 13.16 15.03 13.19
CA SER A 364 12.34 16.10 13.77
C SER A 364 12.02 17.19 12.76
N ASP A 365 12.99 17.65 11.96
CA ASP A 365 12.74 18.71 10.98
C ASP A 365 11.73 18.26 9.93
N VAL A 366 11.86 17.03 9.41
CA VAL A 366 10.89 16.45 8.47
C VAL A 366 9.48 16.42 9.07
N VAL A 367 9.32 15.96 10.31
CA VAL A 367 8.03 15.95 11.02
C VAL A 367 7.46 17.36 11.14
N MET A 368 8.29 18.32 11.55
CA MET A 368 7.86 19.69 11.84
C MET A 368 7.50 20.48 10.57
N VAL A 369 8.30 20.34 9.51
CA VAL A 369 8.00 20.92 8.20
C VAL A 369 6.73 20.30 7.62
N SER A 370 6.59 18.98 7.71
CA SER A 370 5.43 18.25 7.23
C SER A 370 4.14 18.68 7.94
N LYS A 371 4.20 18.81 9.27
CA LYS A 371 3.06 19.28 10.06
C LYS A 371 2.64 20.70 9.70
N ARG A 372 3.60 21.58 9.40
CA ARG A 372 3.34 22.95 8.97
C ARG A 372 2.74 23.03 7.57
N ALA A 373 3.18 22.17 6.65
CA ALA A 373 2.68 22.13 5.29
C ALA A 373 1.25 21.59 5.17
N GLY A 374 0.85 20.65 6.04
CA GLY A 374 -0.49 20.07 6.04
C GLY A 374 -0.72 19.04 4.92
N GLY A 375 -1.96 18.84 4.49
CA GLY A 375 -2.29 18.04 3.29
C GLY A 375 -1.63 16.66 3.21
N LEU A 376 -1.04 16.35 2.03
CA LEU A 376 -0.34 15.10 1.75
C LEU A 376 0.89 14.89 2.65
N TRP A 377 1.46 15.95 3.21
CA TRP A 377 2.68 15.91 4.02
C TRP A 377 2.42 15.41 5.44
N ASN A 378 1.20 15.54 5.97
CA ASN A 378 0.81 14.95 7.26
C ASN A 378 1.04 13.44 7.32
N ARG A 379 1.17 12.75 6.18
CA ARG A 379 1.54 11.33 6.11
C ARG A 379 2.82 11.00 6.87
N TYR A 380 3.83 11.86 6.82
CA TYR A 380 5.06 11.66 7.60
C TYR A 380 4.75 11.63 9.09
N VAL A 381 3.89 12.54 9.56
CA VAL A 381 3.49 12.61 10.97
C VAL A 381 2.69 11.37 11.37
N ASP A 382 1.72 10.99 10.53
CA ASP A 382 0.83 9.84 10.77
C ASP A 382 1.60 8.51 10.77
N TYR A 383 2.66 8.41 9.95
CA TYR A 383 3.49 7.22 9.85
C TYR A 383 4.62 7.19 10.88
N ILE A 384 5.41 8.26 11.01
CA ILE A 384 6.58 8.32 11.90
C ILE A 384 6.16 8.11 13.36
N GLY A 385 5.06 8.73 13.81
CA GLY A 385 4.63 8.63 15.21
C GLY A 385 4.51 7.17 15.68
N PRO A 386 3.56 6.38 15.16
CA PRO A 386 3.43 4.97 15.53
C PRO A 386 4.73 4.17 15.37
N GLN A 387 5.53 4.45 14.33
CA GLN A 387 6.80 3.75 14.10
C GLN A 387 7.88 4.05 15.15
N LEU A 388 7.97 5.28 15.67
CA LEU A 388 8.89 5.63 16.76
C LEU A 388 8.60 4.82 18.03
N GLN A 389 7.31 4.62 18.33
CA GLN A 389 6.86 3.79 19.44
C GLN A 389 7.13 2.31 19.19
N GLN A 390 6.67 1.79 18.06
CA GLN A 390 6.76 0.36 17.71
C GLN A 390 8.21 -0.13 17.64
N ARG A 391 9.13 0.69 17.11
CA ARG A 391 10.56 0.35 17.02
C ARG A 391 11.33 0.68 18.29
N GLY A 392 10.69 1.29 19.29
CA GLY A 392 11.34 1.60 20.58
C GLY A 392 12.47 2.62 20.46
N VAL A 393 12.33 3.64 19.60
CA VAL A 393 13.39 4.63 19.35
C VAL A 393 13.82 5.30 20.65
N PHE A 394 12.88 5.77 21.46
CA PHE A 394 13.19 6.44 22.73
C PHE A 394 13.73 5.49 23.81
N LEU A 395 13.41 4.19 23.73
CA LEU A 395 14.02 3.18 24.57
C LEU A 395 15.49 2.97 24.18
N HIS A 396 15.78 2.92 22.88
CA HIS A 396 17.13 2.84 22.35
C HIS A 396 17.96 4.08 22.71
N LEU A 397 17.42 5.29 22.57
CA LEU A 397 18.12 6.51 22.98
C LEU A 397 18.46 6.50 24.48
N ARG A 398 17.57 5.99 25.33
CA ARG A 398 17.85 5.82 26.77
C ARG A 398 18.97 4.81 27.01
N HIS A 399 19.01 3.71 26.26
CA HIS A 399 20.08 2.73 26.34
C HIS A 399 21.44 3.36 26.00
N LEU A 400 21.51 4.10 24.89
CA LEU A 400 22.73 4.81 24.48
C LEU A 400 23.21 5.80 25.53
N VAL A 401 22.31 6.57 26.15
CA VAL A 401 22.66 7.49 27.25
C VAL A 401 23.34 6.74 28.40
N ARG A 402 22.79 5.58 28.81
CA ARG A 402 23.39 4.76 29.87
C ARG A 402 24.76 4.20 29.48
N GLU A 403 24.91 3.77 28.24
CA GLU A 403 26.20 3.28 27.72
C GLU A 403 27.24 4.39 27.72
N TRP A 404 26.88 5.59 27.26
CA TRP A 404 27.78 6.75 27.25
C TRP A 404 28.13 7.21 28.67
N GLU A 405 27.18 7.27 29.60
CA GLU A 405 27.45 7.62 31.01
C GLU A 405 28.32 6.56 31.73
N ALA A 406 28.25 5.30 31.31
CA ALA A 406 29.14 4.26 31.81
C ALA A 406 30.58 4.40 31.28
N MET A 407 30.79 5.11 30.17
CA MET A 407 32.12 5.42 29.65
C MET A 407 32.76 6.56 30.45
N LYS A 408 33.99 6.35 30.93
CA LYS A 408 34.70 7.35 31.74
C LYS A 408 34.87 8.67 30.99
N GLY A 409 34.43 9.77 31.60
CA GLY A 409 34.65 11.13 31.10
C GLY A 409 33.63 11.62 30.06
N VAL A 410 32.59 10.84 29.79
CA VAL A 410 31.54 11.19 28.82
C VAL A 410 30.30 11.68 29.57
N ASN A 411 29.89 12.93 29.33
CA ASN A 411 28.68 13.51 29.92
C ASN A 411 27.56 13.56 28.88
N ALA A 412 26.48 12.81 29.10
CA ALA A 412 25.32 12.76 28.21
C ALA A 412 24.26 13.84 28.50
N HIS A 413 24.47 14.70 29.50
CA HIS A 413 23.47 15.69 29.93
C HIS A 413 22.98 16.60 28.80
N GLY A 414 23.89 17.17 28.01
CA GLY A 414 23.52 18.03 26.88
C GLY A 414 22.74 17.29 25.79
N PHE A 415 22.98 15.98 25.61
CA PHE A 415 22.17 15.15 24.72
C PHE A 415 20.75 14.96 25.28
N VAL A 416 20.63 14.65 26.57
CA VAL A 416 19.33 14.49 27.24
C VAL A 416 18.51 15.77 27.16
N GLU A 417 19.12 16.92 27.44
CA GLU A 417 18.46 18.23 27.32
C GLU A 417 17.97 18.48 25.89
N ALA A 418 18.82 18.25 24.88
CA ALA A 418 18.44 18.44 23.49
C ALA A 418 17.25 17.54 23.05
N VAL A 419 17.21 16.28 23.51
CA VAL A 419 16.07 15.38 23.25
C VAL A 419 14.80 15.89 23.96
N GLN A 420 14.92 16.38 25.20
CA GLN A 420 13.78 16.94 25.93
C GLN A 420 13.25 18.22 25.30
N GLU A 421 14.12 19.11 24.84
CA GLU A 421 13.75 20.32 24.10
C GLU A 421 12.99 19.97 22.82
N MET A 422 13.45 18.95 22.09
CA MET A 422 12.79 18.47 20.87
C MET A 422 11.38 17.92 21.17
N LEU A 423 11.25 17.07 22.20
CA LEU A 423 9.94 16.58 22.65
C LEU A 423 9.02 17.73 23.11
N GLY A 424 9.57 18.76 23.74
CA GLY A 424 8.85 19.98 24.09
C GLY A 424 8.38 20.76 22.85
N ALA A 425 9.21 20.85 21.82
CA ALA A 425 8.87 21.49 20.55
C ALA A 425 7.74 20.74 19.81
N TRP A 426 7.79 19.41 19.79
CA TRP A 426 6.75 18.56 19.20
C TRP A 426 5.41 18.73 19.91
N ASP A 427 5.41 18.85 21.24
CA ASP A 427 4.21 19.08 22.05
C ASP A 427 3.60 20.46 21.80
N LYS A 428 4.43 21.51 21.88
CA LYS A 428 4.01 22.89 21.60
C LYS A 428 3.37 23.05 20.22
N LYS A 429 3.82 22.26 19.24
CA LYS A 429 3.36 22.30 17.86
C LYS A 429 2.31 21.24 17.54
N LYS A 430 1.90 20.45 18.54
CA LYS A 430 0.94 19.34 18.41
C LYS A 430 1.31 18.43 17.23
N ALA A 431 2.60 18.12 17.10
CA ALA A 431 3.12 17.26 16.06
C ALA A 431 2.47 15.88 16.18
N PHE A 432 2.41 15.32 17.38
CA PHE A 432 1.80 14.03 17.66
C PHE A 432 0.67 14.14 18.69
N LYS A 433 -0.09 13.04 18.87
CA LYS A 433 -1.08 12.91 19.95
C LYS A 433 -0.39 12.99 21.31
N GLU A 434 -1.05 13.61 22.29
CA GLU A 434 -0.51 13.79 23.64
C GLU A 434 -0.19 12.45 24.33
N SER A 435 -1.03 11.43 24.14
CA SER A 435 -0.79 10.07 24.65
C SER A 435 0.54 9.49 24.16
N LEU A 436 0.88 9.73 22.89
CA LEU A 436 2.08 9.23 22.24
C LEU A 436 3.32 9.99 22.72
N LEU A 437 3.23 11.32 22.84
CA LEU A 437 4.31 12.16 23.38
C LEU A 437 4.63 11.84 24.84
N ASN A 438 3.60 11.57 25.64
CA ASN A 438 3.77 11.17 27.03
C ASN A 438 4.50 9.82 27.11
N ASP A 439 4.14 8.85 26.26
CA ASP A 439 4.84 7.57 26.17
C ASP A 439 6.33 7.72 25.80
N TYR A 440 6.66 8.62 24.86
CA TYR A 440 8.05 8.90 24.51
C TYR A 440 8.83 9.46 25.70
N ARG A 441 8.24 10.41 26.44
CA ARG A 441 8.86 11.03 27.61
C ARG A 441 9.09 10.02 28.73
N THR A 442 8.08 9.21 29.04
CA THR A 442 8.18 8.18 30.08
C THR A 442 9.20 7.12 29.71
N THR A 443 9.19 6.66 28.46
CA THR A 443 10.15 5.65 27.98
C THR A 443 11.58 6.18 28.01
N PHE A 444 11.81 7.42 27.56
CA PHE A 444 13.15 8.01 27.52
C PHE A 444 13.70 8.36 28.91
N ARG A 445 12.90 8.96 29.79
CA ARG A 445 13.32 9.29 31.17
C ARG A 445 13.48 8.04 32.04
N GLY A 446 12.86 6.94 31.64
CA GLY A 446 12.71 5.76 32.46
C GLY A 446 11.63 5.97 33.49
N GLY A 447 10.40 5.60 33.12
CA GLY A 447 9.31 5.42 34.07
C GLY A 447 9.79 4.61 35.27
N LYS A 448 9.41 5.06 36.46
CA LYS A 448 9.58 4.32 37.72
C LYS A 448 8.95 2.95 37.63
#